data_AF-A0A7T7ZV43-F1
#
_entry.id   AF-A0A7T7ZV43-F1
#
_cell.length_a   1.000
_cell.length_b   1.000
_cell.length_c   1.000
_cell.angle_alpha   90.00
_cell.angle_beta   90.00
_cell.angle_gamma   90.00
#
_symmetry.space_group_name_H-M   'P 1'
#
loop_
_entity.id
_entity.type
_entity.pdbx_description
1 polymer ?
#
loop_
_entity_poly.entity_id
_entity_poly.type
_entity_poly.pdbx_seq_one_letter_code
_entity_poly.pdbx_strand_id
1 'polypeptide(L)'
;MLDLSAKISSFRKMVWSNEKRKSEKELYDSTDFSSKTLNEIKDNLDKNYKLYIEKRKEFANARKNEKIANISQNKKTSYNKFKESLLDELIEEIKDELKNYSNSNEYKKKLAIKANEIYKNLSENDKDLILCVKKSDQELFDFKTEEMDDSKIGGFIIKNKDLTYQYDYSLEKKLDNYKYEIGSKFYKIISDEFEKEMEDKDDSNN
;
A
#
# COMPACT_ATOMS: atom_id res chain seq x y z
N MET A 1 44.65 84.67 56.20
CA MET A 1 44.31 83.40 56.86
C MET A 1 42.84 83.13 56.56
N LEU A 2 42.50 82.12 55.73
CA LEU A 2 41.10 81.81 55.42
C LEU A 2 40.37 81.33 56.67
N ASP A 3 39.23 81.94 56.98
CA ASP A 3 38.34 81.65 58.10
C ASP A 3 37.92 80.16 58.11
N LEU A 4 37.81 79.56 59.30
CA LEU A 4 37.55 78.14 59.50
C LEU A 4 36.20 77.73 58.89
N SER A 5 35.22 78.64 58.94
CA SER A 5 33.90 78.50 58.34
C SER A 5 33.96 78.29 56.82
N ALA A 6 34.82 79.04 56.13
CA ALA A 6 35.01 78.97 54.69
C ALA A 6 35.65 77.63 54.27
N LYS A 7 36.59 77.12 55.08
CA LYS A 7 37.21 75.79 54.85
C LYS A 7 36.19 74.65 55.01
N ILE A 8 35.34 74.70 56.04
CA ILE A 8 34.29 73.70 56.27
C ILE A 8 33.25 73.72 55.13
N SER A 9 32.85 74.92 54.67
CA SER A 9 31.92 75.07 53.54
C SER A 9 32.50 74.50 52.23
N SER A 10 33.77 74.79 51.93
CA SER A 10 34.46 74.23 50.77
C SER A 10 34.59 72.72 50.84
N PHE A 11 34.92 72.16 52.02
CA PHE A 11 34.97 70.71 52.22
C PHE A 11 33.59 70.05 52.01
N ARG A 12 32.51 70.62 52.56
CA ARG A 12 31.14 70.11 52.34
C ARG A 12 30.76 70.13 50.86
N LYS A 13 31.08 71.20 50.14
CA LYS A 13 30.84 71.29 48.67
C LYS A 13 31.64 70.24 47.92
N MET A 14 32.89 70.00 48.31
CA MET A 14 33.75 68.98 47.70
C MET A 14 33.19 67.58 47.91
N VAL A 15 32.83 67.23 49.16
CA VAL A 15 32.24 65.92 49.48
C VAL A 15 30.91 65.73 48.75
N TRP A 16 30.03 66.74 48.74
CA TRP A 16 28.76 66.68 48.02
C TRP A 16 28.96 66.52 46.51
N SER A 17 29.89 67.27 45.91
CA SER A 17 30.21 67.15 44.49
C SER A 17 30.77 65.77 44.13
N ASN A 18 31.58 65.17 45.02
CA ASN A 18 32.12 63.84 44.82
C ASN A 18 31.04 62.76 44.92
N GLU A 19 30.18 62.84 45.94
CA GLU A 19 29.09 61.89 46.14
C GLU A 19 28.04 62.00 45.03
N LYS A 20 27.73 63.22 44.59
CA LYS A 20 26.87 63.47 43.43
C LYS A 20 27.46 62.83 42.17
N ARG A 21 28.74 63.03 41.90
CA ARG A 21 29.42 62.43 40.73
C ARG A 21 29.42 60.90 40.80
N LYS A 22 29.61 60.33 41.99
CA LYS A 22 29.55 58.88 42.21
C LYS A 22 28.15 58.33 41.95
N SER A 23 27.12 58.96 42.50
CA SER A 23 25.72 58.56 42.29
C SER A 23 25.29 58.71 40.82
N GLU A 24 25.66 59.80 40.14
CA GLU A 24 25.38 59.99 38.71
C GLU A 24 26.05 58.91 37.84
N LYS A 25 27.30 58.54 38.19
CA LYS A 25 28.00 57.46 37.50
C LYS A 25 27.30 56.11 37.73
N GLU A 26 26.93 55.78 38.96
CA GLU A 26 26.21 54.54 39.28
C GLU A 26 24.84 54.47 38.56
N LEU A 27 24.11 55.58 38.49
CA LEU A 27 22.86 55.67 37.73
C LEU A 27 23.08 55.44 36.23
N TYR A 28 24.12 56.05 35.67
CA TYR A 28 24.45 55.87 34.25
C TYR A 28 24.84 54.42 33.96
N ASP A 29 25.76 53.85 34.75
CA ASP A 29 26.23 52.48 34.58
C ASP A 29 25.08 51.46 34.75
N SER A 30 24.17 51.70 35.71
CA SER A 30 22.97 50.88 35.90
C SER A 30 22.00 50.98 34.72
N THR A 31 21.85 52.18 34.13
CA THR A 31 20.95 52.41 32.99
C THR A 31 21.51 51.78 31.72
N ASP A 32 22.82 51.91 31.47
CA ASP A 32 23.51 51.30 30.35
C ASP A 32 23.47 49.77 30.43
N PHE A 33 23.76 49.21 31.62
CA PHE A 33 23.66 47.76 31.85
C PHE A 33 22.24 47.24 31.60
N SER A 34 21.23 47.90 32.20
CA SER A 34 19.82 47.49 32.03
C SER A 34 19.38 47.57 30.57
N SER A 35 19.81 48.60 29.84
CA SER A 35 19.50 48.76 28.41
C SER A 35 20.12 47.66 27.57
N LYS A 36 21.38 47.27 27.84
CA LYS A 36 22.05 46.14 27.18
C LYS A 36 21.33 44.83 27.46
N THR A 37 21.01 44.54 28.72
CA THR A 37 20.27 43.33 29.10
C THR A 37 18.89 43.27 28.45
N LEU A 38 18.16 44.40 28.38
CA LEU A 38 16.86 44.46 27.71
C LEU A 38 16.98 44.16 26.21
N ASN A 39 18.01 44.69 25.55
CA ASN A 39 18.25 44.39 24.14
C ASN A 39 18.58 42.92 23.92
N GLU A 40 19.43 42.32 24.76
CA GLU A 40 19.75 40.89 24.69
C GLU A 40 18.51 40.00 24.88
N ILE A 41 17.65 40.34 25.85
CA ILE A 41 16.39 39.62 26.09
C ILE A 41 15.49 39.74 24.85
N LYS A 42 15.35 40.95 24.30
CA LYS A 42 14.53 41.20 23.11
C LYS A 42 15.04 40.39 21.91
N ASP A 43 16.35 40.41 21.65
CA ASP A 43 16.96 39.66 20.56
C ASP A 43 16.76 38.15 20.73
N ASN A 44 16.86 37.65 21.96
CA ASN A 44 16.63 36.24 22.26
C ASN A 44 15.15 35.86 22.05
N LEU A 45 14.21 36.70 22.50
CA LEU A 45 12.78 36.48 22.25
C LEU A 45 12.46 36.46 20.76
N ASP A 46 13.01 37.38 19.98
CA ASP A 46 12.81 37.43 18.53
C ASP A 46 13.39 36.20 17.83
N LYS A 47 14.58 35.74 18.24
CA LYS A 47 15.17 34.48 17.73
C LYS A 47 14.30 33.27 18.07
N ASN A 48 13.86 33.15 19.32
CA ASN A 48 13.01 32.04 19.75
C ASN A 48 11.66 32.05 19.04
N TYR A 49 11.07 33.22 18.81
CA TYR A 49 9.83 33.36 18.06
C TYR A 49 10.00 32.93 16.61
N LYS A 50 11.08 33.34 15.94
CA LYS A 50 11.39 32.90 14.56
C LYS A 50 11.53 31.38 14.48
N LEU A 51 12.31 30.78 15.38
CA LEU A 51 12.47 29.32 15.47
C LEU A 51 11.13 28.60 15.70
N TYR A 52 10.27 29.15 16.54
CA TYR A 52 8.93 28.60 16.78
C TYR A 52 8.07 28.64 15.52
N ILE A 53 8.07 29.75 14.78
CA ILE A 53 7.32 29.88 13.53
C ILE A 53 7.85 28.92 12.47
N GLU A 54 9.17 28.76 12.34
CA GLU A 54 9.80 27.81 11.42
C GLU A 54 9.37 26.37 11.73
N LYS A 55 9.52 25.93 12.99
CA LYS A 55 9.05 24.61 13.42
C LYS A 55 7.57 24.37 13.12
N ARG A 56 6.74 25.41 13.29
CA ARG A 56 5.31 25.31 13.01
C ARG A 56 5.01 25.19 11.51
N LYS A 57 5.78 25.88 10.66
CA LYS A 57 5.72 25.72 9.19
C LYS A 57 6.16 24.34 8.76
N GLU A 58 7.28 23.85 9.27
CA GLU A 58 7.79 22.50 9.00
C GLU A 58 6.77 21.43 9.37
N PHE A 59 6.17 21.56 10.56
CA PHE A 59 5.13 20.63 11.01
C PHE A 59 3.87 20.66 10.14
N ALA A 60 3.44 21.85 9.70
CA ALA A 60 2.31 21.98 8.78
C ALA A 60 2.62 21.34 7.41
N ASN A 61 3.83 21.52 6.90
CA ASN A 61 4.30 20.90 5.66
C ASN A 61 4.39 19.38 5.79
N ALA A 62 4.94 18.87 6.89
CA ALA A 62 5.01 17.44 7.17
C ALA A 62 3.61 16.82 7.19
N ARG A 63 2.65 17.44 7.89
CA ARG A 63 1.25 16.99 7.91
C ARG A 63 0.57 17.05 6.54
N LYS A 64 0.87 18.07 5.73
CA LYS A 64 0.35 18.17 4.35
C LYS A 64 0.87 16.99 3.52
N ASN A 65 2.17 16.72 3.58
CA ASN A 65 2.80 15.64 2.84
C ASN A 65 2.28 14.27 3.30
N GLU A 66 2.12 14.06 4.60
CA GLU A 66 1.52 12.85 5.18
C GLU A 66 0.10 12.64 4.66
N LYS A 67 -0.75 13.69 4.65
CA LYS A 67 -2.10 13.60 4.10
C LYS A 67 -2.10 13.23 2.62
N ILE A 68 -1.23 13.85 1.82
CA ILE A 68 -1.10 13.55 0.39
C ILE A 68 -0.67 12.09 0.18
N ALA A 69 0.32 11.62 0.93
CA ALA A 69 0.79 10.25 0.87
C ALA A 69 -0.32 9.26 1.26
N ASN A 70 -1.06 9.53 2.34
CA ASN A 70 -2.19 8.70 2.77
C ASN A 70 -3.30 8.65 1.73
N ILE A 71 -3.63 9.78 1.10
CA ILE A 71 -4.63 9.83 0.02
C ILE A 71 -4.15 9.00 -1.19
N SER A 72 -2.89 9.15 -1.59
CA SER A 72 -2.29 8.40 -2.70
C SER A 72 -2.31 6.89 -2.42
N GLN A 73 -1.91 6.49 -1.22
CA GLN A 73 -1.91 5.09 -0.79
C GLN A 73 -3.33 4.51 -0.78
N ASN A 74 -4.30 5.24 -0.20
CA ASN A 74 -5.69 4.80 -0.18
C ASN A 74 -6.26 4.63 -1.59
N LYS A 75 -5.96 5.56 -2.51
CA LYS A 75 -6.37 5.44 -3.92
C LYS A 75 -5.78 4.18 -4.56
N LYS A 76 -4.49 3.92 -4.37
CA LYS A 76 -3.81 2.73 -4.90
C LYS A 76 -4.42 1.44 -4.35
N THR A 77 -4.69 1.39 -3.05
CA THR A 77 -5.33 0.24 -2.41
C THR A 77 -6.75 0.02 -2.93
N SER A 78 -7.56 1.07 -3.05
CA SER A 78 -8.92 0.95 -3.60
C SER A 78 -8.91 0.48 -5.05
N TYR A 79 -8.00 0.99 -5.87
CA TYR A 79 -7.86 0.56 -7.26
C TYR A 79 -7.43 -0.90 -7.39
N ASN A 80 -6.50 -1.36 -6.54
CA ASN A 80 -6.11 -2.78 -6.52
C ASN A 80 -7.29 -3.69 -6.11
N LYS A 81 -8.07 -3.29 -5.10
CA LYS A 81 -9.28 -4.04 -4.71
C LYS A 81 -10.30 -4.14 -5.85
N PHE A 82 -10.46 -3.07 -6.62
CA PHE A 82 -11.32 -3.06 -7.80
C PHE A 82 -10.79 -4.00 -8.90
N LYS A 83 -9.47 -4.00 -9.15
CA LYS A 83 -8.85 -4.95 -10.09
C LYS A 83 -9.07 -6.41 -9.67
N GLU A 84 -8.91 -6.70 -8.39
CA GLU A 84 -9.14 -8.03 -7.83
C GLU A 84 -10.61 -8.45 -7.97
N SER A 85 -11.57 -7.55 -7.67
CA SER A 85 -12.99 -7.89 -7.79
C SER A 85 -13.40 -8.21 -9.22
N LEU A 86 -12.91 -7.44 -10.21
CA LEU A 86 -13.19 -7.72 -11.61
C LEU A 86 -12.55 -9.03 -12.09
N LEU A 87 -11.35 -9.36 -11.59
CA LEU A 87 -10.72 -10.65 -11.92
C LEU A 87 -11.53 -11.81 -11.33
N ASP A 88 -12.00 -11.67 -10.10
CA ASP A 88 -12.84 -12.69 -9.46
C ASP A 88 -14.17 -12.87 -10.21
N GLU A 89 -14.81 -11.78 -10.65
CA GLU A 89 -15.99 -11.84 -11.51
C GLU A 89 -15.71 -12.59 -12.82
N LEU A 90 -14.61 -12.27 -13.51
CA LEU A 90 -14.20 -12.96 -14.73
C LEU A 90 -13.98 -14.47 -14.50
N ILE A 91 -13.35 -14.84 -13.37
CA ILE A 91 -13.11 -16.24 -13.03
C ILE A 91 -14.43 -16.97 -12.77
N GLU A 92 -15.40 -16.34 -12.10
CA GLU A 92 -16.73 -16.94 -11.90
C GLU A 92 -17.49 -17.09 -13.21
N GLU A 93 -17.46 -16.10 -14.11
CA GLU A 93 -18.04 -16.22 -15.44
C GLU A 93 -17.43 -17.38 -16.23
N ILE A 94 -16.10 -17.53 -16.20
CA ILE A 94 -15.41 -18.67 -16.84
C ILE A 94 -15.88 -20.00 -16.21
N LYS A 95 -16.07 -20.07 -14.89
CA LYS A 95 -16.59 -21.29 -14.25
C LYS A 95 -18.00 -21.63 -14.71
N ASP A 96 -18.87 -20.64 -14.84
CA ASP A 96 -20.24 -20.85 -15.29
C ASP A 96 -20.28 -21.28 -16.77
N GLU A 97 -19.45 -20.68 -17.61
CA GLU A 97 -19.26 -21.14 -18.99
C GLU A 97 -18.70 -22.57 -19.05
N LEU A 98 -17.78 -22.95 -18.16
CA LEU A 98 -17.29 -24.33 -18.07
C LEU A 98 -18.37 -25.32 -17.63
N LYS A 99 -19.29 -24.92 -16.76
CA LYS A 99 -20.47 -25.74 -16.41
C LYS A 99 -21.35 -25.95 -17.65
N ASN A 100 -21.66 -24.89 -18.38
CA ASN A 100 -22.43 -24.99 -19.62
C ASN A 100 -21.72 -25.88 -20.66
N TYR A 101 -20.41 -25.70 -20.82
CA TYR A 101 -19.58 -26.49 -21.70
C TYR A 101 -19.58 -27.98 -21.33
N SER A 102 -19.53 -28.33 -20.04
CA SER A 102 -19.55 -29.73 -19.57
C SER A 102 -20.83 -30.49 -19.97
N ASN A 103 -21.92 -29.79 -20.24
CA ASN A 103 -23.16 -30.40 -20.72
C ASN A 103 -23.21 -30.55 -22.26
N SER A 104 -22.25 -29.97 -22.97
CA SER A 104 -22.22 -29.97 -24.44
C SER A 104 -21.76 -31.32 -25.02
N ASN A 105 -22.27 -31.64 -26.22
CA ASN A 105 -21.80 -32.81 -26.97
C ASN A 105 -20.33 -32.70 -27.39
N GLU A 106 -19.82 -31.48 -27.57
CA GLU A 106 -18.41 -31.26 -27.92
C GLU A 106 -17.50 -31.67 -26.76
N TYR A 107 -17.84 -31.28 -25.53
CA TYR A 107 -17.13 -31.71 -24.32
C TYR A 107 -17.10 -33.22 -24.22
N LYS A 108 -18.24 -33.91 -24.34
CA LYS A 108 -18.32 -35.38 -24.22
C LYS A 108 -17.39 -36.09 -25.21
N LYS A 109 -17.36 -35.63 -26.47
CA LYS A 109 -16.44 -36.16 -27.49
C LYS A 109 -14.98 -35.94 -27.11
N LYS A 110 -14.60 -34.72 -26.70
CA LYS A 110 -13.21 -34.42 -26.31
C LYS A 110 -12.80 -35.16 -25.03
N LEU A 111 -13.73 -35.34 -24.09
CA LEU A 111 -13.51 -36.08 -22.86
C LEU A 111 -13.18 -37.55 -23.17
N ALA A 112 -14.02 -38.21 -23.96
CA ALA A 112 -13.84 -39.61 -24.33
C ALA A 112 -12.48 -39.84 -25.02
N ILE A 113 -12.10 -38.98 -25.96
CA ILE A 113 -10.81 -39.09 -26.66
C ILE A 113 -9.64 -38.89 -25.68
N LYS A 114 -9.60 -37.76 -24.97
CA LYS A 114 -8.46 -37.42 -24.10
C LYS A 114 -8.31 -38.37 -22.92
N ALA A 115 -9.41 -38.74 -22.27
CA ALA A 115 -9.37 -39.65 -21.14
C ALA A 115 -8.91 -41.04 -21.57
N ASN A 116 -9.36 -41.54 -22.74
CA ASN A 116 -8.90 -42.82 -23.27
C ASN A 116 -7.42 -42.80 -23.64
N GLU A 117 -6.93 -41.74 -24.30
CA GLU A 117 -5.51 -41.61 -24.64
C GLU A 117 -4.64 -41.59 -23.39
N ILE A 118 -4.96 -40.74 -22.41
CA ILE A 118 -4.17 -40.59 -21.18
C ILE A 118 -4.24 -41.86 -20.33
N TYR A 119 -5.43 -42.45 -20.19
CA TYR A 119 -5.60 -43.69 -19.45
C TYR A 119 -4.80 -44.84 -20.08
N LYS A 120 -4.85 -45.01 -21.42
CA LYS A 120 -4.06 -46.03 -22.12
C LYS A 120 -2.56 -45.84 -21.88
N ASN A 121 -2.05 -44.63 -22.09
CA ASN A 121 -0.64 -44.32 -21.91
C ASN A 121 -0.15 -44.57 -20.48
N LEU A 122 -0.97 -44.26 -19.47
CA LEU A 122 -0.63 -44.54 -18.07
C LEU A 122 -0.76 -46.03 -17.75
N SER A 123 -1.76 -46.72 -18.31
CA SER A 123 -2.01 -48.14 -18.09
C SER A 123 -0.95 -49.08 -18.66
N GLU A 124 -0.16 -48.60 -19.64
CA GLU A 124 1.02 -49.32 -20.14
C GLU A 124 2.09 -49.51 -19.06
N ASN A 125 2.18 -48.56 -18.13
CA ASN A 125 3.17 -48.55 -17.05
C ASN A 125 2.61 -49.06 -15.71
N ASP A 126 1.31 -48.89 -15.46
CA ASP A 126 0.65 -49.30 -14.22
C ASP A 126 -0.74 -49.91 -14.50
N LYS A 127 -0.93 -51.19 -14.18
CA LYS A 127 -2.18 -51.93 -14.44
C LYS A 127 -3.27 -51.68 -13.40
N ASP A 128 -2.95 -50.96 -12.32
CA ASP A 128 -3.85 -50.76 -11.19
C ASP A 128 -4.48 -49.36 -11.16
N LEU A 129 -4.72 -48.78 -12.33
CA LEU A 129 -5.37 -47.48 -12.46
C LEU A 129 -6.90 -47.59 -12.55
N ILE A 130 -7.59 -46.60 -11.99
CA ILE A 130 -9.05 -46.42 -12.04
C ILE A 130 -9.33 -45.03 -12.61
N LEU A 131 -10.12 -44.98 -13.68
CA LEU A 131 -10.66 -43.73 -14.23
C LEU A 131 -11.94 -43.34 -13.49
N CYS A 132 -11.95 -42.13 -12.94
CA CYS A 132 -13.10 -41.53 -12.28
C CYS A 132 -13.66 -40.40 -13.15
N VAL A 133 -14.96 -40.45 -13.44
CA VAL A 133 -15.69 -39.45 -14.22
C VAL A 133 -17.04 -39.14 -13.58
N LYS A 134 -17.71 -38.07 -14.00
CA LYS A 134 -19.08 -37.81 -13.57
C LYS A 134 -19.99 -38.96 -13.95
N LYS A 135 -21.00 -39.22 -13.13
CA LYS A 135 -22.03 -40.23 -13.39
C LYS A 135 -22.68 -40.11 -14.78
N SER A 136 -22.95 -38.87 -15.21
CA SER A 136 -23.50 -38.56 -16.55
C SER A 136 -22.58 -38.90 -17.72
N ASP A 137 -21.29 -39.06 -17.46
CA ASP A 137 -20.24 -39.28 -18.45
C ASP A 137 -19.72 -40.73 -18.44
N GLN A 138 -20.16 -41.57 -17.50
CA GLN A 138 -19.72 -42.98 -17.39
C GLN A 138 -20.08 -43.80 -18.63
N GLU A 139 -21.24 -43.54 -19.24
CA GLU A 139 -21.71 -44.21 -20.46
C GLU A 139 -20.83 -43.95 -21.69
N LEU A 140 -19.89 -42.99 -21.61
CA LEU A 140 -18.96 -42.68 -22.69
C LEU A 140 -17.78 -43.67 -22.79
N PHE A 141 -17.64 -44.57 -21.80
CA PHE A 141 -16.49 -45.47 -21.68
C PHE A 141 -16.93 -46.93 -21.61
N ASP A 142 -16.30 -47.78 -22.42
CA ASP A 142 -16.61 -49.22 -22.51
C ASP A 142 -16.00 -50.05 -21.37
N PHE A 143 -15.36 -49.42 -20.38
CA PHE A 143 -14.69 -50.08 -19.26
C PHE A 143 -15.15 -49.54 -17.91
N LYS A 144 -14.83 -50.27 -16.84
CA LYS A 144 -15.26 -49.92 -15.48
C LYS A 144 -14.65 -48.58 -15.05
N THR A 145 -15.52 -47.58 -14.90
CA THR A 145 -15.19 -46.26 -14.34
C THR A 145 -15.78 -46.15 -12.93
N GLU A 146 -15.19 -45.28 -12.11
CA GLU A 146 -15.76 -44.88 -10.83
C GLU A 146 -16.37 -43.48 -10.92
N GLU A 147 -17.24 -43.18 -9.95
CA GLU A 147 -17.89 -41.87 -9.86
C GLU A 147 -16.91 -40.85 -9.27
N MET A 148 -16.75 -39.73 -9.98
CA MET A 148 -16.07 -38.53 -9.48
C MET A 148 -17.03 -37.73 -8.60
N ASP A 149 -16.47 -36.99 -7.64
CA ASP A 149 -17.23 -36.08 -6.77
C ASP A 149 -18.10 -35.11 -7.60
N ASP A 150 -19.38 -35.04 -7.24
CA ASP A 150 -20.40 -34.17 -7.85
C ASP A 150 -20.09 -32.68 -7.68
N SER A 151 -19.25 -32.32 -6.70
CA SER A 151 -18.77 -30.94 -6.52
C SER A 151 -17.98 -30.41 -7.72
N LYS A 152 -17.41 -31.32 -8.53
CA LYS A 152 -16.62 -30.97 -9.71
C LYS A 152 -17.51 -30.56 -10.88
N ILE A 153 -17.06 -29.64 -11.73
CA ILE A 153 -17.74 -29.16 -12.94
C ILE A 153 -17.69 -30.25 -14.02
N GLY A 154 -16.54 -30.90 -14.20
CA GLY A 154 -16.33 -31.95 -15.19
C GLY A 154 -14.86 -32.31 -15.36
N GLY A 155 -14.56 -33.11 -16.37
CA GLY A 155 -13.25 -33.71 -16.60
C GLY A 155 -13.17 -35.12 -16.02
N PHE A 156 -11.96 -35.56 -15.71
CA PHE A 156 -11.70 -36.91 -15.21
C PHE A 156 -10.53 -36.91 -14.24
N ILE A 157 -10.51 -37.90 -13.34
CA ILE A 157 -9.43 -38.13 -12.38
C ILE A 157 -8.96 -39.57 -12.57
N ILE A 158 -7.65 -39.79 -12.59
CA ILE A 158 -7.09 -41.13 -12.64
C ILE A 158 -6.42 -41.39 -11.29
N LYS A 159 -6.86 -42.44 -10.59
CA LYS A 159 -6.30 -42.82 -9.29
C LYS A 159 -5.77 -44.24 -9.33
N ASN A 160 -4.75 -44.52 -8.54
CA ASN A 160 -4.31 -45.89 -8.30
C ASN A 160 -5.32 -46.63 -7.40
N LYS A 161 -5.48 -47.96 -7.57
CA LYS A 161 -6.30 -48.83 -6.71
C LYS A 161 -5.89 -48.74 -5.23
N ASP A 162 -4.60 -48.56 -4.97
CA ASP A 162 -4.06 -48.41 -3.61
C ASP A 162 -4.32 -47.01 -3.03
N LEU A 163 -4.92 -46.09 -3.80
CA LEU A 163 -5.21 -44.70 -3.43
C LEU A 163 -3.97 -43.87 -3.03
N THR A 164 -2.78 -44.32 -3.41
CA THR A 164 -1.50 -43.69 -3.07
C THR A 164 -1.24 -42.40 -3.85
N TYR A 165 -1.75 -42.30 -5.08
CA TYR A 165 -1.59 -41.13 -5.93
C TYR A 165 -2.80 -40.96 -6.86
N GLN A 166 -3.02 -39.73 -7.30
CA GLN A 166 -4.06 -39.36 -8.24
C GLN A 166 -3.58 -38.28 -9.22
N TYR A 167 -4.05 -38.36 -10.46
CA TYR A 167 -3.89 -37.36 -11.49
C TYR A 167 -5.22 -36.66 -11.72
N ASP A 168 -5.29 -35.38 -11.34
CA ASP A 168 -6.49 -34.55 -11.49
C ASP A 168 -6.46 -33.81 -12.83
N TYR A 169 -7.34 -34.22 -13.75
CA TYR A 169 -7.57 -33.57 -15.04
C TYR A 169 -8.94 -32.87 -15.11
N SER A 170 -9.50 -32.50 -13.95
CA SER A 170 -10.77 -31.78 -13.87
C SER A 170 -10.69 -30.41 -14.56
N LEU A 171 -11.85 -29.90 -14.96
CA LEU A 171 -11.94 -28.56 -15.55
C LEU A 171 -11.54 -27.47 -14.55
N GLU A 172 -11.83 -27.63 -13.25
CA GLU A 172 -11.31 -26.70 -12.23
C GLU A 172 -9.81 -26.76 -12.13
N LYS A 173 -9.21 -27.96 -12.15
CA LYS A 173 -7.76 -28.06 -12.03
C LYS A 173 -7.07 -27.37 -13.20
N LYS A 174 -7.66 -27.47 -14.41
CA LYS A 174 -7.20 -26.72 -15.57
C LYS A 174 -7.36 -25.21 -15.36
N LEU A 175 -8.52 -24.76 -14.89
CA LEU A 175 -8.75 -23.34 -14.60
C LEU A 175 -7.74 -22.80 -13.58
N ASP A 176 -7.50 -23.53 -12.49
CA ASP A 176 -6.50 -23.19 -11.47
C ASP A 176 -5.09 -23.08 -12.06
N ASN A 177 -4.71 -24.01 -12.94
CA ASN A 177 -3.41 -23.96 -13.62
C ASN A 177 -3.28 -22.72 -14.51
N TYR A 178 -4.38 -22.26 -15.13
CA TYR A 178 -4.41 -21.05 -15.95
C TYR A 178 -4.67 -19.76 -15.18
N LYS A 179 -5.03 -19.82 -13.88
CA LYS A 179 -5.43 -18.66 -13.08
C LYS A 179 -4.37 -17.55 -13.10
N TYR A 180 -3.10 -17.92 -13.01
CA TYR A 180 -2.00 -16.96 -13.09
C TYR A 180 -1.92 -16.29 -14.47
N GLU A 181 -2.03 -17.06 -15.55
CA GLU A 181 -1.94 -16.52 -16.90
C GLU A 181 -3.14 -15.62 -17.24
N ILE A 182 -4.34 -16.03 -16.82
CA ILE A 182 -5.56 -15.22 -16.93
C ILE A 182 -5.36 -13.91 -16.18
N GLY A 183 -4.97 -13.95 -14.91
CA GLY A 183 -4.73 -12.76 -14.10
C GLY A 183 -3.66 -11.84 -14.71
N SER A 184 -2.55 -12.41 -15.19
CA SER A 184 -1.47 -11.63 -15.82
C SER A 184 -1.93 -10.92 -17.10
N LYS A 185 -2.66 -11.61 -17.98
CA LYS A 185 -3.20 -11.01 -19.21
C LYS A 185 -4.27 -9.97 -18.89
N PHE A 186 -5.16 -10.28 -17.96
CA PHE A 186 -6.23 -9.39 -17.52
C PHE A 186 -5.69 -8.07 -16.96
N TYR A 187 -4.72 -8.14 -16.04
CA TYR A 187 -4.11 -6.95 -15.47
C TYR A 187 -3.32 -6.12 -16.48
N LYS A 188 -2.73 -6.77 -17.50
CA LYS A 188 -2.11 -6.05 -18.61
C LYS A 188 -3.14 -5.24 -19.38
N ILE A 189 -4.24 -5.87 -19.79
CA ILE A 189 -5.33 -5.21 -20.53
C ILE A 189 -5.90 -4.04 -19.73
N ILE A 190 -6.21 -4.22 -18.44
CA ILE A 190 -6.73 -3.13 -17.60
C ILE A 190 -5.72 -1.97 -17.50
N SER A 191 -4.43 -2.28 -17.40
CA SER A 191 -3.41 -1.24 -17.27
C SER A 191 -3.26 -0.46 -18.57
N ASP A 192 -3.21 -1.16 -19.71
CA ASP A 192 -3.16 -0.55 -21.05
C ASP A 192 -4.38 0.35 -21.32
N GLU A 193 -5.58 -0.07 -20.89
CA GLU A 193 -6.81 0.73 -21.05
C GLU A 193 -6.83 1.96 -20.13
N PHE A 194 -6.34 1.81 -18.90
CA PHE A 194 -6.28 2.89 -17.93
C PHE A 194 -5.23 3.97 -18.30
N GLU A 195 -4.12 3.58 -18.90
CA GLU A 195 -3.11 4.52 -19.41
C GLU A 195 -3.68 5.37 -20.56
N LYS A 196 -4.42 4.77 -21.49
CA LYS A 196 -5.10 5.51 -22.57
C LYS A 196 -6.13 6.51 -22.06
N GLU A 197 -6.97 6.12 -21.10
CA GLU A 197 -7.97 7.04 -20.50
C GLU A 197 -7.34 8.23 -19.76
N MET A 198 -6.09 8.11 -19.30
CA MET A 198 -5.33 9.20 -18.68
C MET A 198 -4.72 10.12 -19.74
N GLU A 199 -4.14 9.57 -20.81
CA GLU A 199 -3.61 10.34 -21.95
C GLU A 199 -4.71 11.17 -22.63
N ASP A 200 -5.89 10.59 -22.86
CA ASP A 200 -7.04 11.29 -23.46
C ASP A 200 -7.58 12.46 -22.59
N LYS A 201 -7.36 12.42 -21.27
CA LYS A 201 -7.77 13.48 -20.32
C LYS A 201 -6.77 14.63 -20.21
N ASP A 202 -5.50 14.37 -20.51
CA ASP A 202 -4.47 15.42 -20.56
C ASP A 202 -4.53 16.18 -21.89
N ASP A 203 -4.89 15.53 -23.00
CA ASP A 203 -5.06 16.16 -24.31
C ASP A 203 -6.34 17.00 -24.43
N SER A 204 -7.35 16.78 -23.58
CA SER A 204 -8.60 17.55 -23.56
C SER A 204 -8.56 18.80 -22.66
N ASN A 205 -7.43 19.06 -21.99
CA ASN A 205 -7.20 20.24 -21.16
C ASN A 205 -6.25 21.29 -21.78
N ASN A 206 -5.95 21.18 -23.08
CA ASN A 206 -5.21 22.20 -23.84
C ASN A 206 -6.10 22.99 -24.80
#